data_AF-A0A0C2MQZ8-F1
#
_entry.id   AF-A0A0C2MQZ8-F1
#
_cell.length_a   1.000
_cell.length_b   1.000
_cell.length_c   1.000
_cell.angle_alpha   90.00
_cell.angle_beta   90.00
_cell.angle_gamma   90.00
#
_symmetry.space_group_name_H-M   'P 1'
#
loop_
_entity.id
_entity.type
_entity.pdbx_description
1 polymer ?
#
loop_
_entity_poly.entity_id
_entity_poly.type
_entity_poly.pdbx_seq_one_letter_code
_entity_poly.pdbx_strand_id
1 'polypeptide(L)'
;MELIEIPCDSILKDKFVSVDNGKFYTFASQKYPMLAAFSARIFSMFGTSYVCERLFSIMNLNKSKYRSKLTYSHLNAVPRVSTAQTLAPGFDELVSAKRC
;
A
#
# COMPACT_ATOMS: atom_id res chain seq x y z
N MET A 1 32.27 3.69 -1.21
CA MET A 1 31.46 4.94 -1.12
C MET A 1 30.33 4.81 -2.12
N GLU A 2 29.16 4.32 -1.69
CA GLU A 2 28.13 3.79 -2.61
C GLU A 2 27.78 4.76 -3.76
N LEU A 3 27.63 6.06 -3.46
CA LEU A 3 27.28 7.09 -4.44
C LEU A 3 28.25 7.22 -5.63
N ILE A 4 29.53 6.90 -5.45
CA ILE A 4 30.53 6.96 -6.53
C ILE A 4 30.53 5.67 -7.36
N GLU A 5 30.14 4.56 -6.74
CA GLU A 5 30.17 3.23 -7.37
C GLU A 5 28.90 2.93 -8.16
N ILE A 6 27.74 3.45 -7.71
CA ILE A 6 26.44 3.25 -8.36
C ILE A 6 26.45 3.65 -9.85
N PRO A 7 26.98 4.81 -10.27
CA PRO A 7 26.99 5.21 -11.68
C PRO A 7 27.83 4.29 -12.58
N CYS A 8 28.82 3.60 -12.01
CA CYS A 8 29.74 2.70 -12.71
C CYS A 8 29.22 1.26 -12.77
N ASP A 9 28.16 0.92 -12.03
CA ASP A 9 27.61 -0.43 -11.98
C ASP A 9 26.62 -0.68 -13.13
N SER A 10 27.14 -1.26 -14.21
CA SER A 10 26.37 -1.63 -15.39
C SER A 10 25.31 -2.70 -15.12
N ILE A 11 25.56 -3.62 -14.17
CA ILE A 11 24.63 -4.68 -13.79
C ILE A 11 23.45 -4.07 -13.05
N LEU A 12 23.72 -3.15 -12.12
CA LEU A 12 22.69 -2.43 -11.39
C LEU A 12 21.81 -1.62 -12.35
N LYS A 13 22.42 -0.95 -13.35
CA LYS A 13 21.71 -0.16 -14.35
C LYS A 13 20.81 -1.02 -15.25
N ASP A 14 21.29 -2.18 -15.69
CA ASP A 14 20.50 -3.15 -16.45
C ASP A 14 19.33 -3.70 -15.61
N LYS A 15 19.58 -4.02 -14.34
CA LYS A 15 18.53 -4.44 -13.41
C LYS A 15 17.47 -3.38 -13.20
N PHE A 16 17.84 -2.11 -13.11
CA PHE A 16 16.89 -1.02 -12.93
C PHE A 16 15.84 -0.95 -14.06
N VAL A 17 16.22 -1.31 -15.29
CA VAL A 17 15.32 -1.29 -16.45
C VAL A 17 14.52 -2.60 -16.58
N SER A 18 15.08 -3.73 -16.11
CA SER A 18 14.51 -5.06 -16.37
C SER A 18 13.57 -5.60 -15.28
N VAL A 19 13.56 -5.02 -14.07
CA VAL A 19 12.71 -5.54 -12.97
C VAL A 19 11.84 -4.46 -12.34
N ASP A 20 10.75 -4.88 -11.70
CA ASP A 20 9.90 -4.01 -10.88
C ASP A 20 10.70 -3.34 -9.75
N ASN A 21 10.32 -2.10 -9.39
CA ASN A 21 10.99 -1.31 -8.37
C ASN A 21 11.17 -2.06 -7.04
N GLY A 22 10.18 -2.81 -6.57
CA GLY A 22 10.29 -3.55 -5.31
C GLY A 22 11.37 -4.63 -5.37
N LYS A 23 11.43 -5.36 -6.50
CA LYS A 23 12.45 -6.38 -6.76
C LYS A 23 13.82 -5.77 -6.98
N PHE A 24 13.89 -4.59 -7.61
CA PHE A 24 15.13 -3.86 -7.86
C PHE A 24 15.84 -3.50 -6.55
N TYR A 25 15.16 -2.86 -5.61
CA TYR A 25 15.81 -2.45 -4.35
C TYR A 25 16.14 -3.64 -3.45
N THR A 26 15.41 -4.74 -3.55
CA THR A 26 15.77 -6.01 -2.90
C THR A 26 17.09 -6.55 -3.45
N PHE A 27 17.27 -6.55 -4.77
CA PHE A 27 18.53 -6.91 -5.42
C PHE A 27 19.66 -5.94 -5.04
N ALA A 28 19.41 -4.63 -5.11
CA ALA A 28 20.39 -3.59 -4.79
C ALA A 28 20.88 -3.67 -3.35
N SER A 29 20.04 -4.12 -2.40
CA SER A 29 20.39 -4.21 -0.98
C SER A 29 21.62 -5.09 -0.67
N GLN A 30 21.94 -6.04 -1.56
CA GLN A 30 23.09 -6.94 -1.38
C GLN A 30 24.43 -6.19 -1.52
N LYS A 31 24.49 -5.19 -2.39
CA LYS A 31 25.71 -4.43 -2.71
C LYS A 31 25.67 -2.98 -2.23
N TYR A 32 24.47 -2.41 -2.14
CA TYR A 32 24.19 -1.01 -1.80
C TYR A 32 23.10 -0.92 -0.72
N PRO A 33 23.37 -1.37 0.52
CA PRO A 33 22.41 -1.32 1.62
C PRO A 33 21.91 0.09 1.96
N MET A 34 22.74 1.13 1.78
CA MET A 34 22.32 2.51 2.06
C MET A 34 21.30 3.01 1.02
N LEU A 35 21.50 2.67 -0.26
CA LEU A 35 20.53 2.92 -1.32
C LEU A 35 19.17 2.26 -1.02
N ALA A 36 19.17 0.99 -0.59
CA ALA A 36 17.95 0.27 -0.25
C ALA A 36 17.24 0.87 0.99
N ALA A 37 17.99 1.29 2.00
CA ALA A 37 17.42 1.96 3.17
C ALA A 37 16.82 3.33 2.80
N PHE A 38 17.47 4.08 1.93
CA PHE A 38 16.97 5.36 1.44
C PHE A 38 15.69 5.19 0.62
N SER A 39 15.66 4.23 -0.31
CA SER A 39 14.47 3.97 -1.12
C SER A 39 13.29 3.51 -0.26
N ALA A 40 13.52 2.67 0.76
CA ALA A 40 12.50 2.29 1.71
C ALA A 40 11.88 3.50 2.43
N ARG A 41 12.70 4.47 2.85
CA ARG A 41 12.19 5.74 3.43
C ARG A 41 11.35 6.52 2.43
N ILE A 42 11.83 6.68 1.19
CA ILE A 42 11.10 7.40 0.15
C ILE A 42 9.76 6.72 -0.17
N PHE A 43 9.76 5.40 -0.39
CA PHE A 43 8.51 4.66 -0.63
C PHE A 43 7.56 4.71 0.56
N SER A 44 8.06 4.72 1.79
CA SER A 44 7.21 4.88 2.97
C SER A 44 6.49 6.24 2.99
N MET A 45 7.16 7.32 2.53
CA MET A 45 6.55 8.65 2.45
C MET A 45 5.44 8.68 1.39
N PHE A 46 5.70 8.14 0.19
CA PHE A 46 4.71 8.10 -0.89
C PHE A 46 3.55 7.14 -0.60
N GLY A 47 3.83 5.97 -0.04
CA GLY A 47 2.81 5.00 0.34
C GLY A 47 1.89 5.56 1.42
N THR A 48 2.43 6.26 2.42
CA THR A 48 1.61 6.82 3.50
C THR A 48 0.81 8.04 3.06
N SER A 49 1.34 8.93 2.20
CA SER A 49 0.56 10.06 1.69
C SER A 49 -0.64 9.58 0.86
N TYR A 50 -0.43 8.68 -0.10
CA TYR A 50 -1.48 8.15 -0.95
C TYR A 50 -2.54 7.37 -0.16
N VAL A 51 -2.11 6.53 0.79
CA VAL A 51 -3.03 5.78 1.65
C VAL A 51 -3.85 6.72 2.53
N CYS A 52 -3.24 7.77 3.08
CA CYS A 52 -3.94 8.78 3.88
C CYS A 52 -4.96 9.58 3.03
N GLU A 53 -4.59 10.01 1.84
CA GLU A 53 -5.49 10.71 0.91
C GLU A 53 -6.69 9.83 0.51
N ARG A 54 -6.41 8.57 0.14
CA ARG A 54 -7.45 7.58 -0.18
C ARG A 54 -8.36 7.35 1.02
N LEU A 55 -7.80 7.23 2.22
CA LEU A 55 -8.57 7.07 3.46
C LEU A 55 -9.49 8.28 3.70
N PHE A 56 -8.97 9.51 3.55
CA PHE A 56 -9.78 10.73 3.70
C PHE A 56 -10.93 10.80 2.68
N SER A 57 -10.65 10.44 1.42
CA SER A 57 -11.68 10.36 0.37
C SER A 57 -12.78 9.35 0.73
N ILE A 58 -12.41 8.14 1.17
CA ILE A 58 -13.35 7.12 1.64
C ILE A 58 -14.19 7.63 2.81
N MET A 59 -13.58 8.31 3.78
CA MET A 59 -14.31 8.86 4.92
C MET A 59 -15.30 9.95 4.49
N ASN A 60 -14.95 10.78 3.50
CA ASN A 60 -15.86 11.78 2.95
C ASN A 60 -17.02 11.14 2.19
N LEU A 61 -16.79 10.08 1.41
CA LEU A 61 -17.86 9.31 0.75
C LEU A 61 -18.84 8.69 1.75
N ASN A 62 -18.37 8.33 2.94
CA ASN A 62 -19.19 7.77 4.00
C ASN A 62 -19.95 8.82 4.83
N LYS A 63 -19.70 10.12 4.60
CA LYS A 63 -20.55 11.20 5.11
C LYS A 63 -21.74 11.37 4.17
N SER A 64 -22.94 11.44 4.73
CA SER A 64 -24.16 11.73 3.96
C SER A 64 -24.86 12.95 4.54
N LYS A 65 -25.84 13.50 3.80
CA LYS A 65 -26.69 14.59 4.29
C LYS A 65 -27.36 14.26 5.64
N TYR A 66 -27.67 12.98 5.87
CA TYR A 66 -28.31 12.48 7.08
C TYR A 66 -27.32 12.00 8.15
N ARG A 67 -26.02 11.91 7.81
CA ARG A 67 -24.95 11.48 8.72
C ARG A 67 -23.66 12.24 8.43
N SER A 68 -23.57 13.43 9.00
CA SER A 68 -22.41 14.32 8.90
C SER A 68 -21.28 13.96 9.88
N LYS A 69 -21.60 13.25 10.98
CA LYS A 69 -20.64 12.87 12.03
C LYS A 69 -20.23 11.40 11.93
N LEU A 70 -18.92 11.17 11.91
CA LEU A 70 -18.31 9.85 11.98
C LEU A 70 -17.83 9.60 13.41
N THR A 71 -18.40 8.59 14.07
CA THR A 71 -17.92 8.14 15.39
C THR A 71 -16.65 7.30 15.27
N TYR A 72 -15.97 7.08 16.39
CA TYR A 72 -14.76 6.24 16.47
C TYR A 72 -14.94 4.83 15.88
N SER A 73 -16.08 4.19 16.15
CA SER A 73 -16.41 2.87 15.58
C SER A 73 -16.34 2.88 14.05
N HIS A 74 -16.86 3.94 13.43
CA HIS A 74 -16.86 4.09 11.98
C HIS A 74 -15.47 4.36 11.41
N LEU A 75 -14.68 5.19 12.10
CA LEU A 75 -13.28 5.47 11.72
C LEU A 75 -12.43 4.20 11.76
N ASN A 76 -12.76 3.24 12.63
CA ASN A 76 -12.07 1.96 12.69
C ASN A 76 -12.61 0.94 11.67
N ALA A 77 -13.93 0.87 11.46
CA ALA A 77 -14.55 -0.14 10.61
C ALA A 77 -14.42 0.16 9.11
N VAL A 78 -14.65 1.40 8.69
CA VAL A 78 -14.73 1.78 7.27
C VAL A 78 -13.40 1.54 6.52
N PRO A 79 -12.24 1.96 7.04
CA PRO A 79 -10.96 1.70 6.37
C PRO A 79 -10.68 0.20 6.27
N ARG A 80 -10.94 -0.59 7.33
CA ARG A 80 -10.72 -2.04 7.35
C ARG A 80 -11.49 -2.75 6.24
N VAL A 81 -12.77 -2.41 6.04
CA VAL A 81 -13.58 -2.99 4.97
C VAL A 81 -13.12 -2.51 3.59
N SER A 82 -12.73 -1.23 3.48
CA SER A 82 -12.37 -0.62 2.21
C SER A 82 -10.97 -0.98 1.69
N THR A 83 -10.07 -1.41 2.58
CA THR A 83 -8.70 -1.85 2.23
C THR A 83 -8.53 -3.37 2.28
N ALA A 84 -9.54 -4.11 2.74
CA ALA A 84 -9.49 -5.56 2.74
C ALA A 84 -9.41 -6.10 1.30
N GLN A 85 -8.29 -6.75 0.98
CA GLN A 85 -8.06 -7.39 -0.32
C GLN A 85 -8.85 -8.71 -0.47
N THR A 86 -9.35 -9.26 0.63
CA THR A 86 -9.96 -10.61 0.69
C THR A 86 -11.17 -10.66 1.62
N LEU A 87 -12.05 -9.66 1.54
CA LEU A 87 -13.36 -9.74 2.19
C LEU A 87 -14.37 -10.29 1.18
N ALA A 88 -14.42 -11.62 1.05
CA ALA A 88 -15.49 -12.27 0.32
C ALA A 88 -16.73 -12.34 1.24
N PRO A 89 -17.85 -11.69 0.91
CA PRO A 89 -19.10 -11.91 1.64
C PRO A 89 -19.50 -13.38 1.54
N GLY A 90 -19.75 -14.02 2.69
CA GLY A 90 -20.18 -15.42 2.80
C GLY A 90 -21.63 -15.62 2.34
N PHE A 91 -21.93 -15.25 1.09
CA PHE A 91 -23.27 -15.33 0.53
C PHE A 91 -23.77 -16.78 0.47
N ASP A 92 -22.89 -17.75 0.20
CA ASP A 92 -23.28 -19.17 0.10
C ASP A 92 -23.78 -19.74 1.43
N GLU A 93 -23.14 -19.39 2.55
CA GLU A 93 -23.61 -19.75 3.90
C GLU A 93 -24.93 -19.06 4.24
N LEU A 94 -25.07 -17.77 3.92
CA LEU A 94 -26.29 -17.00 4.16
C LEU A 94 -27.48 -17.54 3.35
N VAL A 95 -27.26 -17.90 2.09
CA VAL A 95 -28.27 -18.48 1.19
C VAL A 95 -28.67 -19.88 1.69
N SER A 96 -27.70 -20.68 2.14
CA SER A 96 -27.96 -22.02 2.69
C SER A 96 -28.74 -21.97 4.00
N ALA A 97 -28.46 -20.99 4.87
CA ALA A 97 -29.18 -20.78 6.13
C ALA A 97 -30.58 -20.18 5.96
N LYS A 98 -30.88 -19.55 4.82
CA LYS A 98 -32.17 -18.91 4.50
C LYS A 98 -33.07 -19.72 3.57
N ARG A 99 -32.57 -20.82 2.99
CA ARG A 99 -33.42 -21.78 2.27
C ARG A 99 -34.27 -22.53 3.29
N CYS A 100 -35.54 -22.12 3.38
CA CYS A 100 -36.61 -22.94 3.95
C CYS A 100 -36.83 -24.19 3.10
#